data_AF-A0A6G0Q1B3-F1
#
_entry.id   AF-A0A6G0Q1B3-F1
#
_cell.length_a   1.000
_cell.length_b   1.000
_cell.length_c   1.000
_cell.angle_alpha   90.00
_cell.angle_beta   90.00
_cell.angle_gamma   90.00
#
_symmetry.space_group_name_H-M   'P 1'
#
loop_
_entity.id
_entity.type
_entity.pdbx_description
1 polymer ?
#
loop_
_entity_poly.entity_id
_entity_poly.type
_entity_poly.pdbx_seq_one_letter_code
_entity_poly.pdbx_strand_id
1 'polypeptide(L)'
;MKFATPFSTFLGSLLVLLATSTNLVKADCSDVHVVFARGSGEVAGLGICGEPLVSGITSDLSGMIVSSYAVDYLASYDQTSAGPGATDMANHV
;
A
#
# COMPACT_ATOMS: atom_id res chain seq x y z
N MET A 1 -21.35 33.37 -55.16
CA MET A 1 -20.83 33.38 -53.77
C MET A 1 -21.46 32.20 -53.04
N LYS A 2 -20.69 31.15 -52.72
CA LYS A 2 -21.12 29.98 -51.94
C LYS A 2 -20.06 29.74 -50.86
N PHE A 3 -20.38 30.19 -49.66
CA PHE A 3 -19.77 29.83 -48.37
C PHE A 3 -20.98 29.59 -47.46
N ALA A 4 -21.10 28.66 -46.53
CA ALA A 4 -20.22 27.71 -45.87
C ALA A 4 -21.13 26.54 -45.41
N THR A 5 -20.62 25.36 -45.05
CA THR A 5 -20.48 24.97 -43.63
C THR A 5 -19.84 23.59 -43.51
N PRO A 6 -18.85 23.40 -42.60
CA PRO A 6 -18.62 22.12 -41.94
C PRO A 6 -18.57 22.35 -40.42
N PHE A 7 -19.73 22.53 -39.78
CA PHE A 7 -19.81 22.70 -38.32
C PHE A 7 -20.31 21.42 -37.59
N SER A 8 -20.79 20.42 -38.34
CA SER A 8 -21.55 19.30 -37.75
C SER A 8 -20.69 18.14 -37.23
N THR A 9 -19.41 18.03 -37.61
CA THR A 9 -18.57 16.86 -37.28
C THR A 9 -17.78 16.98 -35.97
N PHE A 10 -17.74 18.15 -35.34
CA PHE A 10 -16.96 18.34 -34.10
C PHE A 10 -17.67 17.83 -32.84
N LEU A 11 -19.01 17.81 -32.80
CA LEU A 11 -19.75 17.44 -31.59
C LEU A 11 -19.74 15.94 -31.29
N GLY A 12 -19.63 15.09 -32.32
CA GLY A 12 -19.63 13.64 -32.15
C GLY A 12 -18.34 13.08 -31.53
N SER A 13 -17.19 13.71 -31.81
CA SER A 13 -15.89 13.23 -31.33
C SER A 13 -15.66 13.51 -29.83
N LEU A 14 -16.22 14.61 -29.32
CA LEU A 14 -16.07 15.00 -27.91
C LEU A 14 -16.84 14.07 -26.95
N LEU A 15 -17.97 13.51 -27.39
CA LEU A 15 -18.79 12.63 -26.56
C LEU A 15 -18.15 11.23 -26.39
N VAL A 16 -17.36 10.79 -27.36
CA VAL A 16 -16.62 9.50 -27.29
C VAL A 16 -15.46 9.59 -26.29
N LEU A 17 -14.83 10.76 -26.12
CA LEU A 17 -13.77 10.97 -25.13
C LEU A 17 -14.27 10.96 -23.67
N LEU A 18 -15.53 11.32 -23.42
CA LEU A 18 -16.11 11.33 -22.06
C LEU A 18 -16.63 9.96 -21.61
N ALA A 19 -16.79 9.00 -22.53
CA ALA A 19 -17.34 7.68 -22.23
C ALA A 19 -16.29 6.66 -21.76
N THR A 20 -15.00 7.00 -21.82
CA THR A 20 -13.94 6.13 -21.31
C THR A 20 -13.93 6.20 -19.78
N SER A 21 -14.69 5.29 -19.16
CA SER A 21 -14.60 5.02 -17.74
C SER A 21 -13.21 4.44 -17.46
N THR A 22 -12.29 5.28 -16.99
CA THR A 22 -11.02 4.80 -16.45
C THR A 22 -11.35 3.97 -15.22
N ASN A 23 -11.30 2.65 -15.35
CA ASN A 23 -11.21 1.77 -14.18
C ASN A 23 -9.82 1.97 -13.58
N LEU A 24 -9.67 3.04 -12.81
CA LEU A 24 -8.56 3.17 -11.88
C LEU A 24 -8.81 2.12 -10.79
N VAL A 25 -8.20 0.95 -10.97
CA VAL A 25 -7.95 0.06 -9.84
C VAL A 25 -6.95 0.79 -8.96
N LYS A 26 -7.46 1.64 -8.06
CA LYS A 26 -6.66 2.10 -6.94
C LYS A 26 -6.55 0.86 -6.05
N ALA A 27 -5.52 0.06 -6.27
CA ALA A 27 -5.08 -0.85 -5.22
C ALA A 27 -4.95 0.05 -3.98
N ASP A 28 -5.68 -0.26 -2.91
CA ASP A 28 -5.66 0.50 -1.65
C ASP A 28 -4.32 0.22 -0.95
N CYS A 29 -3.24 0.57 -1.64
CA CYS A 29 -1.89 0.47 -1.16
C CYS A 29 -1.65 1.66 -0.23
N SER A 30 -1.07 1.38 0.92
CA SER A 30 -0.44 2.42 1.71
C SER A 30 0.75 3.01 0.94
N ASP A 31 0.98 4.31 1.12
CA ASP A 31 2.18 4.98 0.62
C ASP A 31 3.45 4.41 1.28
N VAL A 32 3.33 3.98 2.54
CA VAL A 32 4.39 3.30 3.29
C VAL A 32 3.84 2.08 3.98
N HIS A 33 4.50 0.93 3.78
CA HIS A 33 4.17 -0.33 4.45
C HIS A 33 5.35 -0.80 5.30
N VAL A 34 5.16 -0.85 6.62
CA VAL A 34 6.21 -1.25 7.58
C VAL A 34 6.03 -2.70 7.99
N VAL A 35 6.94 -3.57 7.56
CA VAL A 35 6.99 -4.97 8.02
C VAL A 35 8.02 -5.08 9.15
N PHE A 36 7.60 -5.49 10.33
CA PHE A 36 8.46 -5.51 11.52
C PHE A 36 8.39 -6.84 12.27
N ALA A 37 9.55 -7.44 12.50
CA ALA A 37 9.70 -8.61 13.36
C ALA A 37 10.07 -8.18 14.78
N ARG A 38 9.21 -8.53 15.75
CA ARG A 38 9.48 -8.36 17.19
C ARG A 38 10.71 -9.15 17.65
N GLY A 39 11.22 -8.88 18.85
CA GLY A 39 12.30 -9.63 19.50
C GLY A 39 11.83 -10.93 20.18
N SER A 40 12.80 -11.77 20.58
CA SER A 40 12.49 -13.03 21.29
C SER A 40 11.88 -12.78 22.67
N GLY A 41 10.90 -13.59 23.06
CA GLY A 41 10.15 -13.46 24.32
C GLY A 41 9.02 -12.43 24.29
N GLU A 42 8.89 -11.66 23.21
CA GLU A 42 7.82 -10.68 23.08
C GLU A 42 6.49 -11.31 22.66
N VAL A 43 5.39 -10.75 23.15
CA VAL A 43 4.03 -11.14 22.76
C VAL A 43 3.78 -10.83 21.28
N ALA A 44 2.86 -11.57 20.64
CA ALA A 44 2.51 -11.36 19.24
C ALA A 44 2.08 -9.90 18.97
N GLY A 45 2.53 -9.35 17.85
CA GLY A 45 2.41 -7.92 17.52
C GLY A 45 3.76 -7.32 17.11
N LEU A 46 3.83 -5.99 17.11
CA LEU A 46 5.03 -5.24 16.71
C LEU A 46 6.12 -5.20 17.80
N GLY A 47 5.79 -5.60 19.04
CA GLY A 47 6.71 -5.58 20.17
C GLY A 47 7.03 -4.17 20.68
N ILE A 48 7.85 -4.09 21.73
CA ILE A 48 8.14 -2.84 22.45
C ILE A 48 8.84 -1.80 21.58
N CYS A 49 9.57 -2.23 20.54
CA CYS A 49 10.28 -1.34 19.62
C CYS A 49 9.47 -1.03 18.36
N GLY A 50 8.69 -1.99 17.85
CA GLY A 50 7.98 -1.81 16.58
C GLY A 50 6.79 -0.88 16.70
N GLU A 51 6.04 -0.93 17.81
CA GLU A 51 4.90 -0.03 18.05
C GLU A 51 5.30 1.45 18.04
N PRO A 52 6.28 1.92 18.84
CA PRO A 52 6.69 3.32 18.79
C PRO A 52 7.36 3.70 17.48
N LEU A 53 8.05 2.76 16.80
CA LEU A 53 8.61 3.02 15.47
C LEU A 53 7.51 3.32 14.44
N VAL A 54 6.50 2.47 14.34
CA VAL A 54 5.38 2.67 13.40
C VAL A 54 4.62 3.93 13.76
N SER A 55 4.32 4.15 15.04
CA SER A 55 3.64 5.37 15.50
C SER A 55 4.43 6.64 15.15
N GLY A 56 5.77 6.62 15.26
CA GLY A 56 6.63 7.73 14.86
C GLY A 56 6.58 7.99 13.37
N ILE A 57 6.74 6.95 12.55
CA ILE A 57 6.65 7.05 11.08
C ILE A 57 5.30 7.63 10.66
N THR A 58 4.19 7.13 11.22
CA THR A 58 2.84 7.66 10.92
C THR A 58 2.70 9.13 11.31
N SER A 59 3.33 9.55 12.41
CA SER A 59 3.27 10.94 12.88
C SER A 59 4.09 11.89 12.00
N ASP A 60 5.28 11.47 11.57
CA ASP A 60 6.21 12.27 10.76
C ASP A 60 5.78 12.36 9.30
N LEU A 61 5.08 11.36 8.78
CA LEU A 61 4.60 11.28 7.40
C LEU A 61 3.14 11.72 7.27
N SER A 62 2.81 12.89 7.80
CA SER A 62 1.44 13.43 7.73
C SER A 62 0.96 13.54 6.28
N GLY A 63 -0.24 13.02 5.99
CA GLY A 63 -0.83 13.03 4.65
C GLY A 63 -0.51 11.81 3.79
N MET A 64 0.37 10.91 4.25
CA MET A 64 0.56 9.58 3.69
C MET A 64 -0.24 8.53 4.46
N ILE A 65 -0.71 7.52 3.76
CA ILE A 65 -1.29 6.31 4.35
C ILE A 65 -0.13 5.41 4.75
N VAL A 66 0.09 5.26 6.05
CA VAL A 66 1.06 4.31 6.61
C VAL A 66 0.30 3.10 7.10
N SER A 67 0.72 1.91 6.69
CA SER A 67 0.22 0.65 7.24
C SER A 67 1.39 -0.20 7.75
N SER A 68 1.10 -1.20 8.56
CA SER A 68 2.12 -2.05 9.18
C SER A 68 1.69 -3.49 9.24
N TYR A 69 2.67 -4.38 9.18
CA TYR A 69 2.51 -5.81 9.39
C TYR A 69 3.48 -6.29 10.47
N ALA A 70 2.93 -6.94 11.49
CA ALA A 70 3.70 -7.64 12.49
C ALA A 70 3.96 -9.06 11.99
N VAL A 71 5.24 -9.41 11.84
CA VAL A 71 5.66 -10.73 11.37
C VAL A 71 5.09 -11.81 12.29
N ASP A 72 4.38 -12.77 11.71
CA ASP A 72 3.74 -13.86 12.43
C ASP A 72 4.70 -15.04 12.57
N TYR A 73 5.38 -15.05 13.71
CA TYR A 73 6.32 -16.10 14.06
C TYR A 73 6.39 -16.28 15.58
N LEU A 74 7.00 -17.36 16.06
CA LEU A 74 6.99 -17.71 17.49
C LEU A 74 7.77 -16.74 18.38
N ALA A 75 8.83 -16.11 17.88
CA ALA A 75 9.75 -15.29 18.66
C ALA A 75 10.26 -15.99 19.93
N SER A 76 10.55 -17.28 19.84
CA SER A 76 11.06 -18.05 20.98
C SER A 76 12.56 -17.91 21.15
N TYR A 77 13.06 -17.91 22.38
CA TYR A 77 14.51 -17.90 22.65
C TYR A 77 15.22 -19.19 22.20
N ASP A 78 14.49 -20.30 22.12
CA ASP A 78 15.02 -21.60 21.71
C ASP A 78 14.96 -21.85 20.19
N GLN A 79 14.52 -20.87 19.40
CA GLN A 79 14.48 -20.99 17.96
C GLN A 79 15.90 -21.12 17.40
N THR A 80 16.13 -22.15 16.58
CA THR A 80 17.45 -22.43 15.99
C THR A 80 17.70 -21.66 14.70
N SER A 81 16.69 -20.93 14.21
CA SER A 81 16.74 -20.19 12.94
C SER A 81 15.69 -19.08 12.91
N ALA A 82 15.99 -18.01 12.17
CA ALA A 82 15.03 -16.97 11.79
C ALA A 82 14.10 -17.40 10.63
N GLY A 83 14.30 -18.60 10.07
CA GLY A 83 13.64 -19.10 8.87
C GLY A 83 12.13 -18.89 8.83
N PRO A 84 11.36 -19.35 9.84
CA PRO A 84 9.91 -19.16 9.85
C PRO A 84 9.47 -17.69 9.74
N GLY A 85 10.10 -16.79 10.51
CA GLY A 85 9.80 -15.36 10.44
C GLY A 85 10.23 -14.72 9.11
N ALA A 86 11.37 -15.13 8.56
CA ALA A 86 11.82 -14.66 7.24
C ALA A 86 10.90 -15.13 6.12
N THR A 87 10.39 -16.37 6.20
CA THR A 87 9.41 -16.92 5.25
C THR A 87 8.07 -16.18 5.35
N ASP A 88 7.59 -15.92 6.56
CA ASP A 88 6.37 -15.15 6.79
C ASP A 88 6.47 -13.74 6.19
N MET A 89 7.55 -13.02 6.51
CA MET A 89 7.86 -11.71 5.90
C MET A 89 7.85 -11.76 4.37
N ALA A 90 8.54 -12.75 3.79
CA ALA A 90 8.67 -12.88 2.34
C ALA A 90 7.36 -13.26 1.63
N ASN A 91 6.44 -13.93 2.33
CA ASN A 91 5.12 -14.25 1.79
C ASN A 91 4.16 -13.05 1.85
N HIS A 92 4.40 -12.12 2.77
CA HIS A 92 3.56 -10.94 2.96
C HIS A 92 3.88 -9.80 1.98
N VAL A 93 5.16 -9.61 1.64
CA VAL A 93 5.63 -8.56 0.71
C VAL A 93 5.50 -8.96 -0.75
#